data_AF-A0A951KVX4-F1
#
_entry.id   AF-A0A951KVX4-F1
#
_cell.length_a   1.000
_cell.length_b   1.000
_cell.length_c   1.000
_cell.angle_alpha   90.00
_cell.angle_beta   90.00
_cell.angle_gamma   90.00
#
_symmetry.space_group_name_H-M   'P 1'
#
loop_
_entity.id
_entity.type
_entity.pdbx_description
1 polymer ?
#
loop_
_entity_poly.entity_id
_entity_poly.type
_entity_poly.pdbx_seq_one_letter_code
_entity_poly.pdbx_strand_id
1 'polypeptide(L)'
;MSFSQTIITHQWANADLTPASGSITCALTKRITNGGVSIVPASEVSVNLNGSGAISQALTSNADPGTTPTDSQWRIDVRVAGATEESYLITVPPGPGTVDLGTLLPGAEQIQ
;
A
#
# COMPACT_ATOMS: atom_id res chain seq x y z
N MET A 1 5.68 9.86 -20.30
CA MET A 1 5.83 8.74 -19.34
C MET A 1 4.55 8.68 -18.55
N SER A 2 3.99 7.49 -18.36
CA SER A 2 2.83 7.28 -17.50
C SER A 2 3.30 6.68 -16.18
N PHE A 3 2.43 6.70 -15.18
CA PHE A 3 2.66 5.97 -13.95
C PHE A 3 2.93 4.48 -14.21
N SER A 4 3.89 3.93 -13.47
CA SER A 4 4.07 2.49 -13.32
C SER A 4 3.19 1.95 -12.18
N GLN A 5 2.95 0.65 -12.21
CA GLN A 5 2.17 -0.05 -11.18
C GLN A 5 3.00 -1.13 -10.52
N THR A 6 2.89 -1.19 -9.20
CA THR A 6 3.57 -2.16 -8.34
C THR A 6 2.51 -2.95 -7.58
N ILE A 7 2.64 -4.28 -7.56
CA ILE A 7 1.77 -5.16 -6.79
C ILE A 7 2.27 -5.16 -5.35
N ILE A 8 1.44 -4.69 -4.44
CA ILE A 8 1.68 -4.79 -3.01
C ILE A 8 1.06 -6.08 -2.48
N THR A 9 1.86 -6.90 -1.81
CA THR A 9 1.42 -8.13 -1.16
C THR A 9 1.71 -8.10 0.33
N HIS A 10 0.92 -8.78 1.14
CA HIS A 10 1.25 -9.08 2.53
C HIS A 10 0.29 -10.13 3.08
N GLN A 11 0.66 -10.81 4.16
CA GLN A 11 -0.18 -11.81 4.80
C GLN A 11 -0.27 -11.55 6.30
N TRP A 12 -1.50 -11.52 6.82
CA TRP A 12 -1.80 -11.43 8.24
C TRP A 12 -2.31 -12.78 8.75
N ALA A 13 -1.90 -13.11 9.96
CA ALA A 13 -2.37 -14.28 10.70
C ALA A 13 -2.80 -13.85 12.10
N ASN A 14 -3.79 -14.56 12.65
CA ASN A 14 -4.16 -14.42 14.05
C ASN A 14 -3.07 -15.04 14.96
N ALA A 15 -3.17 -14.81 16.27
CA ALA A 15 -2.21 -15.35 17.23
C ALA A 15 -2.14 -16.89 17.27
N ASP A 16 -3.19 -17.57 16.79
CA ASP A 16 -3.27 -19.03 16.64
C ASP A 16 -2.78 -19.52 15.26
N LEU A 17 -2.18 -18.63 14.46
CA LEU A 17 -1.69 -18.87 13.10
C LEU A 17 -2.77 -19.15 12.04
N THR A 18 -4.05 -18.99 12.38
CA THR A 18 -5.11 -19.04 11.38
C THR A 18 -5.10 -17.79 10.49
N PRO A 19 -5.55 -17.89 9.22
CA PRO A 19 -5.69 -16.72 8.36
C PRO A 19 -6.52 -15.61 9.00
N ALA A 20 -5.97 -14.40 9.04
CA ALA A 20 -6.72 -13.24 9.50
C ALA A 20 -7.77 -12.81 8.44
N SER A 21 -8.78 -12.06 8.88
CA SER A 21 -9.76 -11.44 7.99
C SER A 21 -9.78 -9.93 8.22
N GLY A 22 -10.13 -9.16 7.20
CA GLY A 22 -10.09 -7.70 7.30
C GLY A 22 -10.10 -7.01 5.96
N SER A 23 -9.83 -5.71 5.99
CA SER A 23 -9.75 -4.86 4.82
C SER A 23 -8.59 -3.88 4.96
N ILE A 24 -7.93 -3.58 3.85
CA ILE A 24 -6.90 -2.57 3.74
C ILE A 24 -7.42 -1.46 2.84
N THR A 25 -7.29 -0.22 3.27
CA THR A 25 -7.61 0.96 2.46
C THR A 25 -6.35 1.74 2.16
N CYS A 26 -6.13 2.04 0.88
CA CYS A 26 -4.98 2.80 0.40
C CYS A 26 -5.45 4.14 -0.15
N ALA A 27 -4.89 5.23 0.34
CA ALA A 27 -5.23 6.59 -0.10
C ALA A 27 -3.97 7.42 -0.34
N LEU A 28 -3.93 8.17 -1.44
CA LEU A 28 -2.83 9.11 -1.67
C LEU A 28 -2.96 10.33 -0.75
N THR A 29 -1.86 10.79 -0.16
CA THR A 29 -1.86 12.00 0.69
C THR A 29 -1.96 13.30 -0.12
N LYS A 30 -1.53 13.27 -1.39
CA LYS A 30 -1.50 14.43 -2.29
C LYS A 30 -1.85 14.00 -3.71
N ARG A 31 -2.36 14.94 -4.52
CA ARG A 31 -2.49 14.74 -5.96
C ARG A 31 -1.11 14.58 -6.58
N ILE A 32 -0.92 13.52 -7.36
CA ILE A 32 0.29 13.29 -8.13
C ILE A 32 0.04 13.47 -9.62
N THR A 33 1.03 13.96 -10.35
CA THR A 33 0.99 14.11 -11.82
C THR A 33 2.24 13.52 -12.44
N ASN A 34 2.09 12.67 -13.46
CA ASN A 34 3.20 12.14 -14.27
C ASN A 34 2.77 12.06 -15.74
N GLY A 35 3.59 12.66 -16.62
CA GLY A 35 3.38 12.78 -18.07
C GLY A 35 1.94 13.01 -18.52
N GLY A 36 1.29 14.01 -17.92
CA GLY A 36 -0.04 14.47 -18.28
C GLY A 36 -1.21 13.77 -17.57
N VAL A 37 -0.96 12.68 -16.85
CA VAL A 37 -1.98 12.01 -16.03
C VAL A 37 -1.91 12.52 -14.60
N SER A 38 -3.06 12.87 -14.02
CA SER A 38 -3.21 13.23 -12.60
C SER A 38 -3.99 12.18 -11.84
N ILE A 39 -3.49 11.76 -10.67
CA ILE A 39 -4.23 10.90 -9.73
C ILE A 39 -4.52 11.72 -8.47
N VAL A 40 -5.77 11.70 -8.02
CA VAL A 40 -6.26 12.51 -6.90
C VAL A 40 -6.43 11.65 -5.62
N PRO A 41 -6.22 12.24 -4.42
CA PRO A 41 -6.40 11.57 -3.12
C PRO A 41 -7.75 10.93 -2.87
N ALA A 42 -8.83 11.49 -3.43
CA ALA A 42 -10.20 11.04 -3.17
C ALA A 42 -10.51 9.63 -3.73
N SER A 43 -9.64 9.07 -4.56
CA SER A 43 -9.76 7.72 -5.08
C SER A 43 -9.09 6.73 -4.12
N GLU A 44 -9.79 6.39 -3.05
CA GLU A 44 -9.35 5.33 -2.14
C GLU A 44 -9.45 3.96 -2.82
N VAL A 45 -8.46 3.11 -2.59
CA VAL A 45 -8.43 1.72 -3.05
C VAL A 45 -8.61 0.84 -1.84
N SER A 46 -9.79 0.23 -1.71
CA SER A 46 -10.08 -0.73 -0.63
C SER A 46 -10.01 -2.16 -1.14
N VAL A 47 -9.31 -3.02 -0.41
CA VAL A 47 -9.16 -4.45 -0.73
C VAL A 47 -9.39 -5.29 0.52
N ASN A 48 -10.16 -6.37 0.39
CA ASN A 48 -10.35 -7.33 1.49
C ASN A 48 -9.21 -8.35 1.52
N LEU A 49 -8.85 -8.81 2.71
CA LEU A 49 -7.98 -9.97 2.87
C LEU A 49 -8.66 -11.19 2.22
N ASN A 50 -7.90 -11.96 1.46
CA ASN A 50 -8.40 -13.20 0.86
C ASN A 50 -8.51 -14.33 1.91
N GLY A 51 -8.93 -15.53 1.49
CA GLY A 51 -9.10 -16.68 2.39
C GLY A 51 -7.82 -17.19 3.07
N SER A 52 -6.63 -16.71 2.66
CA SER A 52 -5.35 -16.98 3.32
C SER A 52 -4.87 -15.78 4.16
N GLY A 53 -5.71 -14.78 4.39
CA GLY A 53 -5.36 -13.57 5.15
C GLY A 53 -4.40 -12.65 4.41
N ALA A 54 -4.33 -12.74 3.08
CA ALA A 54 -3.38 -12.01 2.27
C ALA A 54 -4.04 -10.94 1.39
N ILE A 55 -3.28 -9.88 1.09
CA ILE A 55 -3.60 -8.93 0.02
C ILE A 55 -2.72 -9.16 -1.20
N SER A 56 -3.25 -8.76 -2.35
CA SER A 56 -2.51 -8.57 -3.59
C SER A 56 -3.17 -7.42 -4.36
N GLN A 57 -2.62 -6.22 -4.21
CA GLN A 57 -3.22 -5.00 -4.76
C GLN A 57 -2.20 -4.23 -5.60
N ALA A 58 -2.54 -3.94 -6.86
CA ALA A 58 -1.76 -3.02 -7.67
C ALA A 58 -1.98 -1.58 -7.19
N LEU A 59 -0.89 -0.90 -6.83
CA LEU A 59 -0.87 0.54 -6.53
C LEU A 59 -0.02 1.28 -7.55
N THR A 60 -0.38 2.54 -7.77
CA THR A 60 0.40 3.43 -8.63
C THR A 60 1.64 3.92 -7.89
N SER A 61 2.81 3.82 -8.54
CA SER A 61 4.04 4.39 -8.03
C SER A 61 3.93 5.92 -7.89
N ASN A 62 4.28 6.41 -6.71
CA ASN A 62 4.45 7.84 -6.42
C ASN A 62 5.93 8.27 -6.50
N ALA A 63 6.83 7.34 -6.83
CA ALA A 63 8.27 7.55 -6.92
C ALA A 63 8.80 7.50 -8.36
N ASP A 64 7.93 7.31 -9.37
CA ASP A 64 8.37 7.32 -10.77
C ASP A 64 9.08 8.63 -11.14
N PRO A 65 10.15 8.57 -11.97
CA PRO A 65 10.78 9.76 -12.51
C PRO A 65 9.76 10.69 -13.17
N GLY A 66 9.79 11.98 -12.81
CA GLY A 66 8.86 12.99 -13.32
C GLY A 66 7.53 13.08 -12.56
N THR A 67 7.31 12.26 -11.53
CA THR A 67 6.14 12.41 -10.64
C THR A 67 6.26 13.67 -9.81
N THR A 68 5.21 14.50 -9.84
CA THR A 68 5.13 15.75 -9.06
C THR A 68 3.84 15.78 -8.24
N PRO A 69 3.89 16.10 -6.92
CA PRO A 69 5.09 16.37 -6.14
C PRO A 69 5.82 15.08 -5.71
N THR A 70 7.14 15.18 -5.50
CA THR A 70 8.01 14.05 -5.15
C THR A 70 7.90 13.61 -3.68
N ASP A 71 7.23 14.39 -2.83
CA ASP A 71 7.02 14.13 -1.41
C ASP A 71 5.62 13.57 -1.09
N SER A 72 4.89 13.12 -2.13
CA SER A 72 3.64 12.42 -1.97
C SER A 72 3.87 11.05 -1.30
N GLN A 73 2.88 10.56 -0.57
CA GLN A 73 2.90 9.25 0.09
C GLN A 73 1.56 8.56 -0.07
N TRP A 74 1.55 7.24 0.10
CA TRP A 74 0.34 6.45 0.27
C TRP A 74 0.08 6.23 1.76
N ARG A 75 -1.11 6.61 2.23
CA ARG A 75 -1.65 6.19 3.52
C ARG A 75 -2.26 4.80 3.36
N ILE A 76 -1.84 3.88 4.21
CA ILE A 76 -2.32 2.50 4.27
C ILE A 76 -3.01 2.33 5.61
N ASP A 77 -4.33 2.20 5.58
CA ASP A 77 -5.17 1.95 6.73
C ASP A 77 -5.45 0.45 6.80
N VAL A 78 -4.88 -0.22 7.80
CA VAL A 78 -4.95 -1.65 8.03
C VAL A 78 -6.04 -1.93 9.06
N ARG A 79 -7.10 -2.59 8.63
CA ARG A 79 -8.20 -3.00 9.50
C ARG A 79 -8.35 -4.52 9.50
N VAL A 80 -7.68 -5.15 10.46
CA VAL A 80 -7.78 -6.59 10.72
C VAL A 80 -8.84 -6.84 11.80
N ALA A 81 -9.70 -7.83 11.58
CA ALA A 81 -10.75 -8.19 12.52
C ALA A 81 -10.16 -8.62 13.87
N GLY A 82 -10.58 -7.97 14.95
CA GLY A 82 -10.08 -8.25 16.31
C GLY A 82 -8.80 -7.49 16.68
N ALA A 83 -8.23 -6.69 15.76
CA ALA A 83 -7.13 -5.79 16.04
C ALA A 83 -7.58 -4.33 16.06
N THR A 84 -6.76 -3.46 16.67
CA THR A 84 -6.90 -2.01 16.53
C THR A 84 -6.55 -1.61 15.10
N GLU A 85 -7.23 -0.61 14.55
CA GLU A 85 -6.90 -0.06 13.24
C GLU A 85 -5.55 0.67 13.27
N GLU A 86 -4.71 0.42 12.27
CA GLU A 86 -3.37 0.99 12.16
C GLU A 86 -3.22 1.73 10.83
N SER A 87 -2.58 2.90 10.86
CA SER A 87 -2.34 3.72 9.67
C SER A 87 -0.85 3.96 9.46
N TYR A 88 -0.37 3.67 8.25
CA TYR A 88 1.04 3.86 7.88
C TYR A 88 1.17 4.74 6.65
N LEU A 89 2.30 5.44 6.52
CA LEU A 89 2.66 6.20 5.32
C LEU A 89 3.81 5.48 4.61
N ILE A 90 3.59 5.13 3.35
CA ILE A 90 4.57 4.41 2.53
C ILE A 90 4.87 5.14 1.23
N THR A 91 6.01 4.79 0.63
CA THR A 91 6.34 5.13 -0.75
C THR A 91 6.27 3.87 -1.60
N VAL A 92 5.47 3.90 -2.66
CA VAL A 92 5.38 2.81 -3.63
C VAL A 92 6.51 2.99 -4.66
N PRO A 93 7.43 2.03 -4.78
CA PRO A 93 8.59 2.15 -5.66
C PRO A 93 8.20 2.05 -7.14
N PRO A 94 9.06 2.55 -8.06
CA PRO A 94 8.86 2.43 -9.50
C PRO A 94 8.96 1.00 -10.02
N GLY A 95 8.26 0.75 -11.12
CA GLY A 95 8.47 -0.40 -11.99
C GLY A 95 7.42 -1.50 -11.85
N PRO A 96 7.31 -2.39 -12.84
CA PRO A 96 6.51 -3.59 -12.68
C PRO A 96 7.22 -4.52 -11.70
N GLY A 97 6.61 -4.76 -10.55
CA GLY A 97 7.18 -5.61 -9.52
C GLY A 97 6.15 -6.03 -8.49
N THR A 98 6.53 -7.01 -7.68
CA THR A 98 5.83 -7.35 -6.44
C THR A 98 6.69 -6.92 -5.28
N VAL A 99 6.10 -6.22 -4.31
CA VAL A 99 6.77 -5.81 -3.08
C VAL A 99 5.90 -6.19 -1.90
N ASP A 100 6.55 -6.69 -0.86
CA ASP A 100 5.86 -6.97 0.39
C ASP A 100 5.59 -5.67 1.15
N LEU A 101 4.34 -5.42 1.55
CA LEU A 101 3.93 -4.23 2.28
C LEU A 101 4.74 -4.08 3.56
N GLY A 102 5.01 -5.18 4.25
CA GLY A 102 5.78 -5.21 5.49
C GLY A 102 7.15 -4.57 5.34
N THR A 103 7.80 -4.70 4.16
CA THR A 103 9.09 -4.03 3.87
C THR A 103 8.99 -2.52 3.68
N LEU A 104 7.78 -2.01 3.42
CA LEU A 104 7.50 -0.59 3.22
C LEU A 104 6.97 0.11 4.47
N LEU A 105 6.52 -0.66 5.47
CA LEU A 105 5.99 -0.10 6.72
C LEU A 105 7.13 0.50 7.57
N PRO A 106 6.95 1.70 8.15
CA PRO A 106 7.92 2.27 9.08
C PRO A 106 7.98 1.37 10.34
N GLY A 107 9.12 0.68 10.52
CA GLY A 107 9.32 -0.32 11.58
C GLY A 107 9.70 -1.73 11.07
N ALA A 108 9.73 -1.95 9.75
CA ALA A 108 10.22 -3.20 9.15
C ALA A 108 11.67 -3.55 9.53
N GLU A 109 12.47 -2.54 9.88
CA GLU A 109 13.74 -2.71 10.57
C GLU A 109 13.51 -2.68 12.09
N GLN A 110 13.16 -3.81 12.70
CA GLN A 110 13.59 -4.21 14.05
C GLN A 110 12.85 -5.47 14.51
N ILE A 111 13.51 -6.62 14.34
CA ILE A 111 13.83 -7.54 15.45
C ILE A 111 14.98 -8.44 14.98
N GLN A 112 16.19 -8.16 15.46
CA GLN A 112 17.21 -9.18 15.66
C GLN A 112 17.01 -9.80 17.04
#